data_AF-A0A7V9SB82-F1
#
_entry.id   AF-A0A7V9SB82-F1
#
_cell.length_a   1.000
_cell.length_b   1.000
_cell.length_c   1.000
_cell.angle_alpha   90.00
_cell.angle_beta   90.00
_cell.angle_gamma   90.00
#
_symmetry.space_group_name_H-M   'P 1'
#
loop_
_entity.id
_entity.type
_entity.pdbx_description
1 polymer ?
#
loop_
_entity_poly.entity_id
_entity_poly.type
_entity_poly.pdbx_seq_one_letter_code
_entity_poly.pdbx_strand_id
1 'polypeptide(L)'
;MLCLRFSQVSIKFQETGFRILLAGSAAILLAVPVHAADDNWNNPAITYQSWSTGANWDLGTAPTGAQSAAIANGGWAKIDSAVSFSTLTIGGTSQVQLLDGANLSGGGAITNNNVLTTANNAALTICNGISGTGSLALTGNGTVTLTGVNSYAGATTIAAGSTLAVAGVANNTTLPNSNVVVAGTFDISQMTVGDPGQPAFIAVKNLSGSGTIALGSKVLLVRGGGTVFSGAIVDGGIGGGTGGTFAITGGGGTLTLTGVSTFHGTISNPGNALALAGNGSIANAVINQALDISQTNSGATIAAVINGGTNAFVSLGSKTLTIAN
;
A
#
# COMPACT_ATOMS: atom_id res chain seq x y z
N MET A 1 -4.78 44.04 33.00
CA MET A 1 -4.21 42.72 33.33
C MET A 1 -5.08 42.10 34.42
N LEU A 2 -6.09 41.31 34.03
CA LEU A 2 -7.04 40.70 34.97
C LEU A 2 -6.55 39.29 35.31
N CYS A 3 -6.11 39.08 36.55
CA CYS A 3 -5.71 37.78 37.06
C CYS A 3 -6.91 37.14 37.75
N LEU A 4 -7.46 36.06 37.20
CA LEU A 4 -8.56 35.30 37.80
C LEU A 4 -8.00 34.03 38.46
N ARG A 5 -8.23 33.86 39.76
CA ARG A 5 -7.99 32.61 40.49
C ARG A 5 -9.34 31.93 40.75
N PHE A 6 -9.46 30.64 40.43
CA PHE A 6 -10.66 29.83 40.69
C PHE A 6 -10.35 28.76 41.75
N SER A 7 -11.20 28.59 42.76
CA SER A 7 -10.96 27.65 43.87
C SER A 7 -11.50 26.24 43.63
N GLN A 8 -12.42 26.04 42.69
CA GLN A 8 -12.87 24.71 42.24
C GLN A 8 -13.33 24.77 40.78
N VAL A 9 -12.79 23.88 39.94
CA VAL A 9 -13.25 23.64 38.57
C VAL A 9 -13.96 22.30 38.56
N SER A 10 -15.28 22.30 38.30
CA SER A 10 -16.02 21.06 38.06
C SER A 10 -16.08 20.81 36.55
N ILE A 11 -15.39 19.76 36.10
CA ILE A 11 -15.43 19.30 34.71
C ILE A 11 -16.54 18.25 34.62
N LYS A 12 -17.54 18.50 33.78
CA LYS A 12 -18.53 17.49 33.41
C LYS A 12 -18.24 17.02 31.98
N PHE A 13 -18.04 15.72 31.83
CA PHE A 13 -17.94 15.06 30.53
C PHE A 13 -19.36 14.83 29.99
N GLN A 14 -19.62 15.27 28.76
CA GLN A 14 -20.77 14.84 27.97
C GLN A 14 -20.30 14.46 26.58
N GLU A 15 -21.00 13.52 25.94
CA GLU A 15 -20.53 12.77 24.76
C GLU A 15 -20.29 13.60 23.49
N THR A 16 -20.61 14.90 23.49
CA THR A 16 -20.38 15.81 22.35
C THR A 16 -19.38 16.93 22.64
N GLY A 17 -18.66 16.86 23.78
CA GLY A 17 -17.61 17.80 24.17
C GLY A 17 -17.58 18.06 25.68
N PHE A 18 -16.44 18.54 26.19
CA PHE A 18 -16.38 18.98 27.59
C PHE A 18 -16.88 20.42 27.71
N ARG A 19 -17.67 20.71 28.75
CA ARG A 19 -18.03 22.08 29.15
C ARG A 19 -17.29 22.41 30.44
N ILE A 20 -16.44 23.44 30.42
CA ILE A 20 -15.98 24.05 31.68
C ILE A 20 -17.06 25.03 32.11
N LEU A 21 -17.72 24.73 33.22
CA LEU A 21 -18.64 25.66 33.85
C LEU A 21 -17.83 26.56 34.79
N LEU A 22 -17.56 27.78 34.34
CA LEU A 22 -17.06 28.84 35.22
C LEU A 22 -18.28 29.40 35.96
N ALA A 23 -18.20 29.54 37.28
CA ALA A 23 -19.26 30.15 38.06
C ALA A 23 -19.45 31.61 37.61
N GLY A 24 -20.43 31.84 36.74
CA GLY A 24 -20.71 33.14 36.11
C GLY A 24 -21.03 33.02 34.63
N SER A 25 -22.29 32.74 34.32
CA SER A 25 -23.11 32.96 33.10
C SER A 25 -22.53 32.92 31.68
N ALA A 26 -21.29 32.52 31.43
CA ALA A 26 -20.74 32.36 30.08
C ALA A 26 -20.01 31.03 29.95
N ALA A 27 -20.64 30.07 29.26
CA ALA A 27 -19.97 28.84 28.83
C ALA A 27 -19.20 29.12 27.53
N ILE A 28 -17.89 28.87 27.53
CA ILE A 28 -17.09 28.86 26.30
C ILE A 28 -17.22 27.46 25.68
N LEU A 29 -17.78 27.39 24.47
CA LEU A 29 -17.79 26.15 23.68
C LEU A 29 -16.47 26.09 22.89
N LEU A 30 -15.49 25.35 23.41
CA LEU A 30 -14.31 24.96 22.65
C LEU A 30 -14.67 23.70 21.86
N ALA A 31 -15.00 23.85 20.57
CA ALA A 31 -15.07 22.71 19.66
C ALA A 31 -13.65 22.23 19.36
N VAL A 32 -13.12 21.38 20.23
CA VAL A 32 -12.01 20.49 19.85
C VAL A 32 -12.64 19.33 19.10
N PRO A 33 -12.14 18.88 17.94
CA PRO A 33 -12.58 17.62 17.37
C PRO A 33 -12.22 16.50 18.37
N VAL A 34 -13.20 16.10 19.18
CA VAL A 34 -13.10 14.91 20.03
C VAL A 34 -13.20 13.73 19.07
N HIS A 35 -12.12 12.97 18.91
CA HIS A 35 -12.21 11.66 18.27
C HIS A 35 -13.25 10.83 19.05
N ALA A 36 -14.36 10.47 18.40
CA ALA A 36 -15.34 9.54 18.95
C ALA A 36 -14.71 8.13 19.05
N ALA A 37 -15.21 7.32 19.99
CA ALA A 37 -14.69 5.98 20.28
C ALA A 37 -14.71 5.05 19.03
N ASP A 38 -13.78 4.11 18.96
CA ASP A 38 -13.64 3.17 17.85
C ASP A 38 -14.86 2.24 17.73
N ASP A 39 -15.41 2.07 16.52
CA ASP A 39 -16.46 1.07 16.24
C ASP A 39 -15.83 -0.32 16.02
N ASN A 40 -15.96 -1.23 16.98
CA ASN A 40 -15.43 -2.60 16.84
C ASN A 40 -16.49 -3.54 16.25
N TRP A 41 -16.32 -3.91 14.99
CA TRP A 41 -17.12 -4.89 14.26
C TRP A 41 -16.52 -6.31 14.39
N ASN A 42 -16.38 -6.76 15.65
CA ASN A 42 -16.54 -8.14 16.15
C ASN A 42 -15.77 -8.42 17.48
N ASN A 43 -16.21 -7.79 18.56
CA ASN A 43 -15.91 -8.30 19.90
C ASN A 43 -17.23 -8.60 20.64
N PRO A 44 -17.48 -9.82 21.13
CA PRO A 44 -18.67 -10.12 21.94
C PRO A 44 -18.70 -9.41 23.31
N ALA A 45 -17.63 -8.71 23.68
CA ALA A 45 -17.52 -7.99 24.95
C ALA A 45 -16.87 -6.61 24.78
N ILE A 46 -17.63 -5.58 24.38
CA ILE A 46 -17.56 -4.22 24.95
C ILE A 46 -18.60 -3.26 24.36
N THR A 47 -19.20 -2.47 25.26
CA THR A 47 -20.12 -1.35 25.05
C THR A 47 -19.35 -0.06 24.70
N TYR A 48 -19.22 0.28 23.41
CA TYR A 48 -19.01 1.66 22.96
C TYR A 48 -19.65 1.82 21.58
N GLN A 49 -20.56 2.78 21.44
CA GLN A 49 -21.28 3.10 20.20
C GLN A 49 -20.70 4.39 19.60
N SER A 50 -20.40 4.42 18.30
CA SER A 50 -20.11 5.65 17.57
C SER A 50 -20.87 5.77 16.25
N TRP A 51 -20.97 7.01 15.81
CA TRP A 51 -22.10 7.58 15.06
C TRP A 51 -22.27 7.13 13.60
N SER A 52 -23.53 6.83 13.27
CA SER A 52 -24.07 6.78 11.91
C SER A 52 -25.15 7.86 11.74
N THR A 53 -25.07 8.69 10.69
CA THR A 53 -26.18 9.60 10.35
C THR A 53 -27.20 8.87 9.50
N GLY A 54 -28.40 8.62 10.05
CA GLY A 54 -29.73 8.51 9.43
C GLY A 54 -29.99 7.52 8.27
N ALA A 55 -28.99 7.09 7.52
CA ALA A 55 -29.09 6.20 6.36
C ALA A 55 -28.04 5.07 6.40
N ASN A 56 -27.40 4.89 7.55
CA ASN A 56 -26.22 4.08 7.72
C ASN A 56 -26.31 3.41 9.10
N TRP A 57 -25.94 2.15 9.16
CA TRP A 57 -26.48 1.19 10.11
C TRP A 57 -26.02 1.44 11.55
N ASP A 58 -26.95 1.18 12.48
CA ASP A 58 -26.82 1.25 13.93
C ASP A 58 -27.06 -0.18 14.48
N LEU A 59 -26.64 -0.48 15.71
CA LEU A 59 -26.95 -1.65 16.56
C LEU A 59 -25.82 -2.63 16.93
N GLY A 60 -24.54 -2.37 16.61
CA GLY A 60 -23.44 -3.20 17.12
C GLY A 60 -23.47 -4.67 16.66
N THR A 61 -24.31 -5.00 15.68
CA THR A 61 -24.34 -6.30 15.02
C THR A 61 -23.60 -6.20 13.69
N ALA A 62 -22.73 -7.16 13.39
CA ALA A 62 -22.00 -7.24 12.13
C ALA A 62 -22.98 -7.21 10.93
N PRO A 63 -22.71 -6.41 9.89
CA PRO A 63 -23.51 -6.43 8.67
C PRO A 63 -23.49 -7.81 8.02
N THR A 64 -24.65 -8.23 7.50
CA THR A 64 -24.77 -9.43 6.67
C THR A 64 -24.67 -9.05 5.20
N GLY A 65 -24.34 -10.01 4.33
CA GLY A 65 -23.98 -9.79 2.92
C GLY A 65 -24.99 -9.03 2.03
N ALA A 66 -26.18 -8.69 2.54
CA ALA A 66 -27.18 -7.86 1.88
C ALA A 66 -27.10 -6.36 2.23
N GLN A 67 -26.19 -5.93 3.11
CA GLN A 67 -26.13 -4.57 3.63
C GLN A 67 -24.87 -3.82 3.15
N SER A 68 -25.04 -2.55 2.80
CA SER A 68 -23.94 -1.61 2.57
C SER A 68 -23.54 -0.94 3.87
N ALA A 69 -22.24 -0.90 4.14
CA ALA A 69 -21.65 -0.22 5.29
C ALA A 69 -20.92 1.06 4.83
N ALA A 70 -21.09 2.15 5.56
CA ALA A 70 -20.25 3.34 5.38
C ALA A 70 -19.64 3.78 6.71
N ILE A 71 -18.39 4.21 6.70
CA ILE A 71 -17.74 4.92 7.81
C ILE A 71 -17.57 6.36 7.35
N ALA A 72 -18.07 7.33 8.11
CA ALA A 72 -18.07 8.73 7.72
C ALA A 72 -17.67 9.65 8.89
N ASN A 73 -17.54 10.96 8.61
CA ASN A 73 -17.33 12.00 9.62
C ASN A 73 -16.15 11.77 10.57
N GLY A 74 -15.04 11.20 10.08
CA GLY A 74 -13.87 10.92 10.93
C GLY A 74 -13.96 9.63 11.73
N GLY A 75 -15.04 8.85 11.55
CA GLY A 75 -15.24 7.58 12.24
C GLY A 75 -14.11 6.58 11.97
N TRP A 76 -13.86 5.72 12.95
CA TRP A 76 -12.88 4.65 12.87
C TRP A 76 -13.55 3.32 13.19
N ALA A 77 -13.41 2.34 12.30
CA ALA A 77 -13.90 0.99 12.55
C ALA A 77 -12.77 -0.05 12.61
N LYS A 78 -12.93 -1.06 13.46
CA LYS A 78 -12.05 -2.23 13.58
C LYS A 78 -12.84 -3.48 13.23
N ILE A 79 -12.29 -4.34 12.38
CA ILE A 79 -12.88 -5.61 11.97
C ILE A 79 -11.89 -6.70 12.34
N ASP A 80 -12.27 -7.60 13.24
CA ASP A 80 -11.48 -8.70 13.78
C ASP A 80 -12.17 -10.06 13.58
N SER A 81 -13.17 -10.13 12.67
CA SER A 81 -13.73 -11.41 12.20
C SER A 81 -14.37 -11.36 10.82
N ALA A 82 -15.00 -12.48 10.45
CA ALA A 82 -15.84 -12.58 9.29
C ALA A 82 -17.05 -11.63 9.34
N VAL A 83 -17.05 -10.69 8.40
CA VAL A 83 -18.11 -9.72 8.14
C VAL A 83 -18.40 -9.74 6.63
N SER A 84 -19.66 -9.58 6.24
CA SER A 84 -20.01 -9.55 4.83
C SER A 84 -20.77 -8.27 4.49
N PHE A 85 -20.33 -7.60 3.44
CA PHE A 85 -20.95 -6.36 2.98
C PHE A 85 -21.33 -6.47 1.50
N SER A 86 -22.44 -5.85 1.11
CA SER A 86 -22.71 -5.57 -0.31
C SER A 86 -21.77 -4.50 -0.84
N THR A 87 -21.45 -3.50 -0.03
CA THR A 87 -20.37 -2.52 -0.26
C THR A 87 -19.83 -2.00 1.07
N LEU A 88 -18.57 -1.57 1.09
CA LEU A 88 -17.97 -0.82 2.21
C LEU A 88 -17.46 0.54 1.70
N THR A 89 -17.88 1.64 2.32
CA THR A 89 -17.37 2.98 2.01
C THR A 89 -16.62 3.56 3.20
N ILE A 90 -15.36 3.96 3.00
CA ILE A 90 -14.57 4.71 3.98
C ILE A 90 -14.55 6.16 3.52
N GLY A 91 -15.20 7.04 4.28
CA GLY A 91 -15.28 8.47 4.01
C GLY A 91 -13.92 9.16 4.11
N GLY A 92 -13.82 10.37 3.55
CA GLY A 92 -12.56 11.08 3.33
C GLY A 92 -11.73 11.41 4.58
N THR A 93 -12.30 11.35 5.77
CA THR A 93 -11.58 11.52 7.06
C THR A 93 -11.64 10.27 7.94
N SER A 94 -12.31 9.21 7.49
CA SER A 94 -12.60 8.00 8.26
C SER A 94 -11.56 6.91 8.05
N GLN A 95 -11.50 5.92 8.92
CA GLN A 95 -10.51 4.84 8.81
C GLN A 95 -11.16 3.48 9.09
N VAL A 96 -10.61 2.43 8.50
CA VAL A 96 -10.96 1.05 8.83
C VAL A 96 -9.69 0.26 9.09
N GLN A 97 -9.67 -0.54 10.15
CA GLN A 97 -8.58 -1.46 10.46
C GLN A 97 -9.08 -2.91 10.46
N LEU A 98 -8.39 -3.78 9.73
CA LEU A 98 -8.63 -5.23 9.71
C LEU A 98 -7.60 -5.91 10.62
N LEU A 99 -8.04 -6.68 11.61
CA LEU A 99 -7.19 -7.43 12.54
C LEU A 99 -7.32 -8.95 12.30
N ASP A 100 -6.58 -9.74 13.08
CA ASP A 100 -6.63 -11.21 13.01
C ASP A 100 -8.06 -11.73 13.10
N GLY A 101 -8.42 -12.63 12.18
CA GLY A 101 -9.76 -13.19 12.07
C GLY A 101 -10.65 -12.46 11.05
N ALA A 102 -10.29 -11.23 10.65
CA ALA A 102 -11.02 -10.48 9.64
C ALA A 102 -11.25 -11.32 8.37
N ASN A 103 -12.47 -11.35 7.88
CA ASN A 103 -12.78 -11.92 6.58
C ASN A 103 -13.86 -11.06 5.92
N LEU A 104 -13.50 -10.39 4.82
CA LEU A 104 -14.40 -9.52 4.06
C LEU A 104 -15.12 -10.33 2.99
N SER A 105 -15.96 -11.28 3.40
CA SER A 105 -16.65 -12.16 2.45
C SER A 105 -17.80 -11.43 1.74
N GLY A 106 -18.16 -11.89 0.54
CA GLY A 106 -19.30 -11.36 -0.24
C GLY A 106 -18.92 -10.56 -1.48
N GLY A 107 -17.64 -10.26 -1.71
CA GLY A 107 -17.16 -9.66 -2.97
C GLY A 107 -17.63 -8.23 -3.24
N GLY A 108 -18.34 -7.60 -2.30
CA GLY A 108 -18.81 -6.22 -2.40
C GLY A 108 -17.66 -5.23 -2.55
N ALA A 109 -17.82 -4.18 -3.37
CA ALA A 109 -16.75 -3.21 -3.59
C ALA A 109 -16.39 -2.43 -2.30
N ILE A 110 -15.10 -2.14 -2.12
CA ILE A 110 -14.59 -1.26 -1.07
C ILE A 110 -14.22 0.08 -1.71
N THR A 111 -14.91 1.15 -1.33
CA THR A 111 -14.56 2.52 -1.70
C THR A 111 -13.76 3.13 -0.55
N ASN A 112 -12.43 3.14 -0.67
CA ASN A 112 -11.53 3.71 0.32
C ASN A 112 -11.15 5.15 -0.05
N ASN A 113 -11.66 6.15 0.66
CA ASN A 113 -11.32 7.55 0.42
C ASN A 113 -10.34 8.15 1.45
N ASN A 114 -9.82 7.36 2.38
CA ASN A 114 -8.84 7.84 3.35
C ASN A 114 -7.80 6.78 3.78
N VAL A 115 -8.13 5.88 4.72
CA VAL A 115 -7.19 4.84 5.18
C VAL A 115 -7.92 3.51 5.40
N LEU A 116 -7.41 2.46 4.74
CA LEU A 116 -7.65 1.07 5.09
C LEU A 116 -6.35 0.48 5.64
N THR A 117 -6.34 0.07 6.90
CA THR A 117 -5.21 -0.58 7.55
C THR A 117 -5.47 -2.07 7.71
N THR A 118 -4.47 -2.90 7.47
CA THR A 118 -4.46 -4.30 7.88
C THR A 118 -3.38 -4.49 8.95
N ALA A 119 -3.81 -4.93 10.12
CA ALA A 119 -2.98 -5.27 11.27
C ALA A 119 -3.10 -6.78 11.57
N ASN A 120 -3.21 -7.59 10.51
CA ASN A 120 -3.28 -9.05 10.61
C ASN A 120 -1.86 -9.63 10.76
N ASN A 121 -1.67 -10.52 11.73
CA ASN A 121 -0.52 -11.38 11.88
C ASN A 121 -0.73 -12.74 11.20
N ALA A 122 -1.98 -13.11 10.90
CA ALA A 122 -2.34 -14.27 10.09
C ALA A 122 -2.52 -13.91 8.60
N ALA A 123 -2.76 -14.93 7.77
CA ALA A 123 -3.11 -14.73 6.36
C ALA A 123 -4.52 -14.14 6.23
N LEU A 124 -4.66 -13.09 5.41
CA LEU A 124 -5.91 -12.42 5.09
C LEU A 124 -6.06 -12.34 3.57
N THR A 125 -7.17 -12.84 3.03
CA THR A 125 -7.51 -12.65 1.60
C THR A 125 -8.59 -11.59 1.46
N ILE A 126 -8.35 -10.59 0.61
CA ILE A 126 -9.33 -9.57 0.23
C ILE A 126 -9.70 -9.80 -1.23
N CYS A 127 -10.90 -10.34 -1.45
CA CYS A 127 -11.46 -10.58 -2.78
C CYS A 127 -12.21 -9.38 -3.35
N ASN A 128 -12.53 -8.41 -2.50
CA ASN A 128 -13.20 -7.18 -2.86
C ASN A 128 -12.30 -6.32 -3.76
N GLY A 129 -12.89 -5.67 -4.76
CA GLY A 129 -12.20 -4.60 -5.48
C GLY A 129 -12.11 -3.34 -4.61
N ILE A 130 -10.90 -2.82 -4.39
CA ILE A 130 -10.68 -1.58 -3.62
C ILE A 130 -10.48 -0.41 -4.59
N SER A 131 -11.26 0.65 -4.42
CA SER A 131 -11.22 1.88 -5.22
C SER A 131 -11.12 3.13 -4.33
N GLY A 132 -11.05 4.32 -4.93
CA GLY A 132 -11.06 5.60 -4.22
C GLY A 132 -9.67 6.25 -4.09
N THR A 133 -9.58 7.31 -3.29
CA THR A 133 -8.34 8.11 -3.14
C THR A 133 -7.50 7.73 -1.92
N GLY A 134 -8.01 6.84 -1.07
CA GLY A 134 -7.41 6.45 0.20
C GLY A 134 -6.20 5.53 0.04
N SER A 135 -5.44 5.46 1.12
CA SER A 135 -4.24 4.63 1.27
C SER A 135 -4.56 3.23 1.81
N LEU A 136 -3.69 2.27 1.47
CA LEU A 136 -3.65 0.94 2.06
C LEU A 136 -2.37 0.81 2.91
N ALA A 137 -2.51 0.45 4.19
CA ALA A 137 -1.37 0.26 5.08
C ALA A 137 -1.38 -1.14 5.69
N LEU A 138 -0.35 -1.94 5.41
CA LEU A 138 -0.11 -3.23 6.07
C LEU A 138 0.86 -2.98 7.22
N THR A 139 0.44 -3.35 8.43
CA THR A 139 1.16 -3.09 9.69
C THR A 139 1.34 -4.33 10.56
N GLY A 140 0.61 -5.42 10.29
CA GLY A 140 0.79 -6.70 10.97
C GLY A 140 1.82 -7.59 10.28
N ASN A 141 2.16 -8.73 10.87
CA ASN A 141 3.21 -9.62 10.34
C ASN A 141 2.70 -10.70 9.36
N GLY A 142 1.42 -10.64 9.01
CA GLY A 142 0.78 -11.62 8.15
C GLY A 142 0.93 -11.33 6.66
N THR A 143 0.38 -12.25 5.86
CA THR A 143 0.25 -12.08 4.41
C THR A 143 -1.15 -11.58 4.08
N VAL A 144 -1.26 -10.41 3.45
CA VAL A 144 -2.50 -9.93 2.85
C VAL A 144 -2.48 -10.23 1.36
N THR A 145 -3.40 -11.08 0.90
CA THR A 145 -3.55 -11.45 -0.50
C THR A 145 -4.70 -10.67 -1.14
N LEU A 146 -4.39 -9.82 -2.12
CA LEU A 146 -5.38 -9.14 -2.94
C LEU A 146 -5.70 -9.98 -4.18
N THR A 147 -6.95 -10.41 -4.29
CA THR A 147 -7.46 -11.13 -5.48
C THR A 147 -8.47 -10.32 -6.29
N GLY A 148 -9.07 -9.30 -5.68
CA GLY A 148 -9.94 -8.33 -6.35
C GLY A 148 -9.19 -7.36 -7.26
N VAL A 149 -9.96 -6.59 -8.02
CA VAL A 149 -9.50 -5.52 -8.92
C VAL A 149 -9.34 -4.23 -8.14
N ASN A 150 -8.12 -3.72 -7.99
CA ASN A 150 -7.83 -2.62 -7.06
C ASN A 150 -7.39 -1.33 -7.79
N SER A 151 -8.28 -0.36 -7.90
CA SER A 151 -8.07 0.91 -8.61
C SER A 151 -7.83 2.12 -7.70
N TYR A 152 -7.63 1.92 -6.39
CA TYR A 152 -7.37 3.04 -5.47
C TYR A 152 -6.07 3.79 -5.83
N ALA A 153 -6.07 5.11 -5.66
CA ALA A 153 -4.96 5.98 -6.08
C ALA A 153 -4.02 6.38 -4.93
N GLY A 154 -4.43 6.17 -3.67
CA GLY A 154 -3.59 6.48 -2.52
C GLY A 154 -2.40 5.55 -2.40
N ALA A 155 -1.48 5.90 -1.50
CA ALA A 155 -0.25 5.14 -1.30
C ALA A 155 -0.52 3.76 -0.69
N THR A 156 0.32 2.78 -1.03
CA THR A 156 0.39 1.47 -0.39
C THR A 156 1.65 1.42 0.46
N THR A 157 1.51 1.19 1.77
CA THR A 157 2.64 1.01 2.68
C THR A 157 2.65 -0.43 3.18
N ILE A 158 3.79 -1.11 3.02
CA ILE A 158 4.00 -2.48 3.49
C ILE A 158 5.06 -2.41 4.57
N ALA A 159 4.65 -2.46 5.84
CA ALA A 159 5.57 -2.41 6.96
C ALA A 159 6.53 -3.62 6.98
N ALA A 160 7.64 -3.48 7.69
CA ALA A 160 8.55 -4.59 7.94
C ALA A 160 7.79 -5.75 8.61
N GLY A 161 8.06 -6.98 8.17
CA GLY A 161 7.34 -8.17 8.62
C GLY A 161 6.03 -8.45 7.88
N SER A 162 5.40 -7.46 7.24
CA SER A 162 4.19 -7.67 6.43
C SER A 162 4.50 -8.22 5.04
N THR A 163 3.57 -8.99 4.47
CA THR A 163 3.58 -9.35 3.04
C THR A 163 2.31 -8.89 2.34
N LEU A 164 2.43 -8.14 1.25
CA LEU A 164 1.34 -7.90 0.31
C LEU A 164 1.51 -8.84 -0.87
N ALA A 165 0.62 -9.82 -1.03
CA ALA A 165 0.57 -10.69 -2.19
C ALA A 165 -0.53 -10.25 -3.16
N VAL A 166 -0.24 -10.23 -4.46
CA VAL A 166 -1.23 -9.97 -5.52
C VAL A 166 -1.44 -11.27 -6.30
N ALA A 167 -2.64 -11.82 -6.23
CA ALA A 167 -2.99 -13.11 -6.84
C ALA A 167 -4.21 -13.06 -7.78
N GLY A 168 -4.71 -11.85 -8.08
CA GLY A 168 -5.80 -11.64 -9.04
C GLY A 168 -5.38 -11.79 -10.50
N VAL A 169 -6.37 -11.68 -11.39
CA VAL A 169 -6.17 -11.64 -12.85
C VAL A 169 -5.44 -10.35 -13.23
N ALA A 170 -4.26 -10.49 -13.82
CA ALA A 170 -3.44 -9.41 -14.36
C ALA A 170 -4.12 -8.72 -15.54
N ASN A 171 -3.68 -7.50 -15.83
CA ASN A 171 -4.22 -6.60 -16.86
C ASN A 171 -5.53 -5.90 -16.47
N ASN A 172 -6.08 -6.18 -15.28
CA ASN A 172 -7.17 -5.43 -14.69
C ASN A 172 -6.71 -4.52 -13.53
N THR A 173 -5.91 -3.51 -13.86
CA THR A 173 -5.79 -2.25 -13.11
C THR A 173 -5.47 -2.33 -11.61
N THR A 174 -4.59 -3.21 -11.14
CA THR A 174 -4.13 -3.17 -9.75
C THR A 174 -3.08 -2.05 -9.54
N LEU A 175 -3.43 -1.06 -8.71
CA LEU A 175 -2.62 0.09 -8.25
C LEU A 175 -2.15 1.14 -9.27
N PRO A 176 -2.90 1.43 -10.36
CA PRO A 176 -2.48 2.45 -11.30
C PRO A 176 -2.44 3.80 -10.59
N ASN A 177 -1.23 4.32 -10.44
CA ASN A 177 -0.91 5.62 -9.85
C ASN A 177 -0.68 5.66 -8.32
N SER A 178 -0.61 4.53 -7.64
CA SER A 178 -0.19 4.48 -6.22
C SER A 178 1.32 4.55 -6.04
N ASN A 179 1.78 5.31 -5.06
CA ASN A 179 3.13 5.16 -4.53
C ASN A 179 3.17 3.89 -3.66
N VAL A 180 4.16 3.03 -3.84
CA VAL A 180 4.34 1.83 -3.02
C VAL A 180 5.63 1.95 -2.21
N VAL A 181 5.48 1.90 -0.89
CA VAL A 181 6.58 1.91 0.09
C VAL A 181 6.72 0.51 0.66
N VAL A 182 7.81 -0.17 0.33
CA VAL A 182 8.06 -1.57 0.67
C VAL A 182 9.14 -1.65 1.75
N ALA A 183 8.75 -1.87 2.99
CA ALA A 183 9.66 -2.26 4.08
C ALA A 183 9.58 -3.77 4.40
N GLY A 184 8.43 -4.40 4.13
CA GLY A 184 8.24 -5.86 4.16
C GLY A 184 8.40 -6.50 2.77
N THR A 185 7.45 -7.33 2.37
CA THR A 185 7.47 -8.02 1.07
C THR A 185 6.30 -7.56 0.18
N PHE A 186 6.60 -7.17 -1.06
CA PHE A 186 5.61 -7.01 -2.12
C PHE A 186 5.74 -8.17 -3.12
N ASP A 187 4.78 -9.08 -3.10
CA ASP A 187 4.79 -10.30 -3.91
C ASP A 187 3.74 -10.21 -5.02
N ILE A 188 4.19 -10.30 -6.27
CA ILE A 188 3.31 -10.30 -7.45
C ILE A 188 3.33 -11.65 -8.16
N SER A 189 4.08 -12.62 -7.66
CA SER A 189 4.39 -13.89 -8.31
C SER A 189 3.15 -14.75 -8.59
N GLN A 190 2.07 -14.55 -7.83
CA GLN A 190 0.81 -15.29 -7.92
C GLN A 190 -0.19 -14.71 -8.93
N MET A 191 0.11 -13.60 -9.60
CA MET A 191 -0.79 -13.03 -10.60
C MET A 191 -1.09 -14.02 -11.74
N THR A 192 -2.33 -14.04 -12.23
CA THR A 192 -2.72 -14.87 -13.39
C THR A 192 -2.93 -14.00 -14.62
N VAL A 193 -2.93 -14.55 -15.83
CA VAL A 193 -3.23 -13.76 -17.05
C VAL A 193 -4.71 -13.88 -17.40
N GLY A 194 -5.36 -12.75 -17.71
CA GLY A 194 -6.76 -12.76 -18.16
C GLY A 194 -6.92 -13.26 -19.60
N ASP A 195 -5.94 -12.95 -20.44
CA ASP A 195 -5.91 -13.31 -21.85
C ASP A 195 -4.69 -14.19 -22.18
N PRO A 196 -4.88 -15.31 -22.89
CA PRO A 196 -3.76 -16.14 -23.35
C PRO A 196 -2.77 -15.33 -24.21
N GLY A 197 -1.48 -15.46 -23.91
CA GLY A 197 -0.40 -14.84 -24.69
C GLY A 197 0.01 -13.42 -24.27
N GLN A 198 -0.65 -12.81 -23.29
CA GLN A 198 -0.20 -11.55 -22.68
C GLN A 198 0.59 -11.82 -21.39
N PRO A 199 1.65 -11.05 -21.08
CA PRO A 199 2.31 -11.15 -19.79
C PRO A 199 1.40 -10.63 -18.67
N ALA A 200 1.44 -11.27 -17.52
CA ALA A 200 0.77 -10.75 -16.33
C ALA A 200 1.59 -9.59 -15.76
N PHE A 201 1.05 -8.37 -15.82
CA PHE A 201 1.70 -7.17 -15.30
C PHE A 201 0.85 -6.42 -14.27
N ILE A 202 1.56 -5.76 -13.35
CA ILE A 202 1.03 -4.77 -12.42
C ILE A 202 1.81 -3.47 -12.57
N ALA A 203 1.15 -2.33 -12.35
CA ALA A 203 1.77 -1.03 -12.56
C ALA A 203 1.57 -0.10 -11.36
N VAL A 204 2.67 0.48 -10.87
CA VAL A 204 2.72 1.43 -9.74
C VAL A 204 3.19 2.80 -10.21
N LYS A 205 2.94 3.86 -9.41
CA LYS A 205 3.51 5.19 -9.67
C LYS A 205 4.97 5.21 -9.29
N ASN A 206 5.27 5.23 -8.00
CA ASN A 206 6.64 5.24 -7.51
C ASN A 206 6.87 4.03 -6.61
N LEU A 207 8.14 3.66 -6.48
CA LEU A 207 8.59 2.54 -5.67
C LEU A 207 9.70 2.99 -4.73
N SER A 208 9.57 2.72 -3.44
CA SER A 208 10.58 3.08 -2.44
C SER A 208 10.59 2.10 -1.27
N GLY A 209 11.57 2.23 -0.37
CA GLY A 209 11.73 1.40 0.82
C GLY A 209 12.92 0.42 0.72
N SER A 210 13.03 -0.46 1.70
CA SER A 210 14.19 -1.36 1.91
C SER A 210 13.83 -2.84 1.95
N GLY A 211 12.58 -3.19 1.66
CA GLY A 211 12.06 -4.55 1.72
C GLY A 211 12.35 -5.39 0.48
N THR A 212 11.53 -6.41 0.24
CA THR A 212 11.68 -7.34 -0.87
C THR A 212 10.54 -7.20 -1.86
N ILE A 213 10.85 -7.27 -3.15
CA ILE A 213 9.86 -7.41 -4.22
C ILE A 213 10.07 -8.78 -4.87
N ALA A 214 9.06 -9.65 -4.79
CA ALA A 214 9.08 -10.95 -5.43
C ALA A 214 8.29 -10.90 -6.75
N LEU A 215 9.02 -10.99 -7.88
CA LEU A 215 8.44 -10.91 -9.21
C LEU A 215 7.86 -12.24 -9.68
N GLY A 216 8.47 -13.35 -9.29
CA GLY A 216 8.27 -14.63 -9.95
C GLY A 216 8.57 -14.52 -11.45
N SER A 217 7.61 -14.92 -12.28
CA SER A 217 7.64 -14.74 -13.75
C SER A 217 6.85 -13.52 -14.25
N LYS A 218 6.51 -12.57 -13.38
CA LYS A 218 5.57 -11.47 -13.67
C LYS A 218 6.27 -10.17 -14.00
N VAL A 219 5.48 -9.20 -14.44
CA VAL A 219 5.97 -7.88 -14.84
C VAL A 219 5.56 -6.85 -13.79
N LEU A 220 6.55 -6.22 -13.15
CA LEU A 220 6.32 -5.00 -12.36
C LEU A 220 6.67 -3.79 -13.21
N LEU A 221 5.69 -2.93 -13.47
CA LEU A 221 5.86 -1.66 -14.15
C LEU A 221 5.87 -0.50 -13.15
N VAL A 222 6.93 0.30 -13.15
CA VAL A 222 7.03 1.57 -12.42
C VAL A 222 6.85 2.71 -13.41
N ARG A 223 5.77 3.50 -13.27
CA ARG A 223 5.46 4.62 -14.18
C ARG A 223 6.16 5.92 -13.83
N GLY A 224 6.55 6.04 -12.58
CA GLY A 224 7.39 7.10 -12.07
C GLY A 224 8.83 6.64 -12.04
N GLY A 225 9.62 7.32 -11.23
CA GLY A 225 11.04 7.02 -11.16
C GLY A 225 11.80 7.91 -10.19
N GLY A 226 11.29 9.06 -9.74
CA GLY A 226 12.04 9.96 -8.85
C GLY A 226 12.25 9.48 -7.40
N THR A 227 12.47 8.19 -7.16
CA THR A 227 12.59 7.59 -5.82
C THR A 227 13.84 6.70 -5.69
N VAL A 228 14.15 6.34 -4.44
CA VAL A 228 15.20 5.39 -4.10
C VAL A 228 14.55 4.11 -3.54
N PHE A 229 14.94 2.96 -4.08
CA PHE A 229 14.61 1.66 -3.51
C PHE A 229 15.91 0.98 -3.05
N SER A 230 16.04 0.78 -1.75
CA SER A 230 17.20 0.19 -1.10
C SER A 230 17.03 -1.32 -0.84
N GLY A 231 15.88 -1.86 -1.21
CA GLY A 231 15.54 -3.26 -1.03
C GLY A 231 16.06 -4.17 -2.14
N ALA A 232 15.58 -5.42 -2.12
CA ALA A 232 15.92 -6.44 -3.10
C ALA A 232 14.75 -6.72 -4.04
N ILE A 233 15.04 -6.85 -5.34
CA ILE A 233 14.09 -7.41 -6.32
C ILE A 233 14.56 -8.84 -6.63
N VAL A 234 13.66 -9.80 -6.51
CA VAL A 234 13.98 -11.24 -6.57
C VAL A 234 13.01 -11.98 -7.48
N ASP A 235 13.49 -13.10 -8.04
CA ASP A 235 12.62 -14.15 -8.58
C ASP A 235 11.89 -14.87 -7.42
N GLY A 236 10.98 -15.78 -7.76
CA GLY A 236 10.23 -16.55 -6.79
C GLY A 236 9.10 -15.75 -6.15
N GLY A 237 8.92 -15.91 -4.84
CA GLY A 237 7.71 -15.52 -4.13
C GLY A 237 6.81 -16.72 -3.84
N ILE A 238 5.64 -16.48 -3.27
CA ILE A 238 4.64 -17.50 -2.90
C ILE A 238 4.22 -18.33 -4.12
N GLY A 239 4.11 -17.70 -5.29
CA GLY A 239 3.77 -18.36 -6.56
C GLY A 239 4.97 -18.96 -7.29
N GLY A 240 6.20 -18.74 -6.82
CA GLY A 240 7.42 -19.18 -7.48
C GLY A 240 7.66 -18.52 -8.85
N GLY A 241 8.47 -19.19 -9.67
CA GLY A 241 8.83 -18.73 -11.03
C GLY A 241 10.07 -17.83 -11.10
N THR A 242 10.62 -17.69 -12.29
CA THR A 242 11.80 -16.87 -12.59
C THR A 242 11.60 -16.06 -13.85
N GLY A 243 12.48 -15.10 -14.11
CA GLY A 243 12.49 -14.34 -15.36
C GLY A 243 11.47 -13.22 -15.40
N GLY A 244 11.00 -12.77 -14.23
CA GLY A 244 10.11 -11.62 -14.11
C GLY A 244 10.73 -10.36 -14.72
N THR A 245 9.90 -9.51 -15.33
CA THR A 245 10.37 -8.28 -15.96
C THR A 245 10.18 -7.10 -15.01
N PHE A 246 11.22 -6.29 -14.85
CA PHE A 246 11.14 -5.02 -14.13
C PHE A 246 11.15 -3.86 -15.13
N ALA A 247 9.98 -3.25 -15.35
CA ALA A 247 9.80 -2.20 -16.33
C ALA A 247 9.69 -0.82 -15.66
N ILE A 248 10.28 0.20 -16.29
CA ILE A 248 10.24 1.60 -15.87
C ILE A 248 9.82 2.43 -17.08
N THR A 249 8.62 3.00 -17.05
CA THR A 249 8.11 3.88 -18.12
C THR A 249 8.02 5.31 -17.59
N GLY A 250 8.28 6.30 -18.45
CA GLY A 250 8.63 7.64 -18.01
C GLY A 250 7.63 8.45 -17.22
N GLY A 251 8.19 9.12 -16.20
CA GLY A 251 7.57 10.21 -15.44
C GLY A 251 8.55 11.34 -15.10
N GLY A 252 9.71 11.40 -15.77
CA GLY A 252 10.70 12.49 -15.62
C GLY A 252 11.71 12.35 -14.46
N GLY A 253 11.75 11.23 -13.74
CA GLY A 253 12.69 10.99 -12.63
C GLY A 253 13.48 9.68 -12.76
N THR A 254 14.62 9.60 -12.06
CA THR A 254 15.56 8.47 -12.07
C THR A 254 15.33 7.50 -10.91
N LEU A 255 14.92 6.25 -11.18
CA LEU A 255 14.77 5.25 -10.12
C LEU A 255 16.14 4.78 -9.71
N THR A 256 16.51 5.00 -8.46
CA THR A 256 17.81 4.60 -7.94
C THR A 256 17.67 3.33 -7.10
N LEU A 257 18.36 2.27 -7.50
CA LEU A 257 18.49 1.05 -6.72
C LEU A 257 19.78 1.11 -5.90
N THR A 258 19.67 0.96 -4.58
CA THR A 258 20.86 0.89 -3.69
C THR A 258 21.03 -0.46 -3.02
N GLY A 259 20.04 -1.34 -3.15
CA GLY A 259 20.09 -2.73 -2.69
C GLY A 259 20.51 -3.70 -3.79
N VAL A 260 20.80 -4.94 -3.37
CA VAL A 260 21.18 -6.03 -4.28
C VAL A 260 19.93 -6.74 -4.77
N SER A 261 19.70 -6.74 -6.07
CA SER A 261 18.63 -7.47 -6.74
C SER A 261 19.18 -8.70 -7.45
N THR A 262 18.48 -9.84 -7.33
CA THR A 262 18.98 -11.16 -7.75
C THR A 262 18.09 -11.86 -8.79
N PHE A 263 17.05 -11.20 -9.29
CA PHE A 263 16.18 -11.74 -10.34
C PHE A 263 16.93 -11.91 -11.67
N HIS A 264 16.56 -12.92 -12.45
CA HIS A 264 17.22 -13.29 -13.72
C HIS A 264 16.53 -12.75 -14.97
N GLY A 265 15.49 -11.93 -14.80
CA GLY A 265 14.70 -11.43 -15.90
C GLY A 265 15.21 -10.12 -16.50
N THR A 266 14.37 -9.52 -17.34
CA THR A 266 14.71 -8.33 -18.11
C THR A 266 14.35 -7.05 -17.36
N ILE A 267 15.21 -6.05 -17.43
CA ILE A 267 14.88 -4.67 -17.10
C ILE A 267 14.50 -3.94 -18.39
N SER A 268 13.32 -3.32 -18.39
CA SER A 268 12.82 -2.53 -19.52
C SER A 268 12.63 -1.06 -19.18
N ASN A 269 13.43 -0.17 -19.76
CA ASN A 269 13.36 1.26 -19.41
C ASN A 269 13.48 2.21 -20.62
N PRO A 270 12.46 2.26 -21.50
CA PRO A 270 12.47 3.14 -22.67
C PRO A 270 12.53 4.62 -22.23
N GLY A 271 13.67 5.26 -22.47
CA GLY A 271 13.85 6.71 -22.33
C GLY A 271 13.97 7.26 -20.90
N ASN A 272 14.15 6.44 -19.87
CA ASN A 272 14.28 6.89 -18.47
C ASN A 272 15.42 6.19 -17.72
N ALA A 273 15.96 6.90 -16.73
CA ALA A 273 17.13 6.52 -15.98
C ALA A 273 16.77 5.50 -14.88
N LEU A 274 17.25 4.27 -15.06
CA LEU A 274 17.57 3.41 -13.93
C LEU A 274 18.98 3.76 -13.50
N ALA A 275 19.16 4.07 -12.21
CA ALA A 275 20.48 4.25 -11.61
C ALA A 275 20.75 3.16 -10.57
N LEU A 276 21.99 2.75 -10.49
CA LEU A 276 22.54 2.01 -9.36
C LEU A 276 23.42 2.95 -8.55
N ALA A 277 23.29 2.92 -7.23
CA ALA A 277 24.12 3.72 -6.34
C ALA A 277 24.56 2.92 -5.10
N GLY A 278 25.69 3.29 -4.50
CA GLY A 278 26.26 2.57 -3.37
C GLY A 278 26.50 1.09 -3.69
N ASN A 279 25.83 0.20 -2.96
CA ASN A 279 25.89 -1.26 -3.14
C ASN A 279 24.83 -1.80 -4.11
N GLY A 280 24.12 -0.93 -4.84
CA GLY A 280 23.09 -1.31 -5.80
C GLY A 280 23.63 -2.29 -6.85
N SER A 281 22.93 -3.41 -7.05
CA SER A 281 23.37 -4.46 -7.98
C SER A 281 22.18 -5.15 -8.65
N ILE A 282 22.39 -5.54 -9.91
CA ILE A 282 21.45 -6.26 -10.78
C ILE A 282 22.20 -7.32 -11.60
N ALA A 283 23.19 -7.98 -10.99
CA ALA A 283 24.16 -8.85 -11.66
C ALA A 283 23.55 -9.91 -12.58
N ASN A 284 22.37 -10.42 -12.23
CA ASN A 284 21.69 -11.49 -12.94
C ASN A 284 20.70 -10.98 -14.00
N ALA A 285 20.43 -9.67 -14.05
CA ALA A 285 19.42 -9.10 -14.91
C ALA A 285 19.95 -8.83 -16.32
N VAL A 286 19.05 -8.91 -17.28
CA VAL A 286 19.30 -8.49 -18.66
C VAL A 286 18.80 -7.06 -18.85
N ILE A 287 19.66 -6.17 -19.33
CA ILE A 287 19.28 -4.77 -19.59
C ILE A 287 18.91 -4.61 -21.07
N ASN A 288 17.82 -3.90 -21.33
CA ASN A 288 17.43 -3.59 -22.71
C ASN A 288 17.71 -2.13 -23.16
N GLN A 289 17.95 -1.19 -22.24
CA GLN A 289 18.10 0.25 -22.54
C GLN A 289 19.11 0.93 -21.57
N ALA A 290 18.85 2.18 -21.13
CA ALA A 290 19.82 3.03 -20.42
C ALA A 290 20.14 2.58 -18.98
N LEU A 291 21.36 2.80 -18.51
CA LEU A 291 21.74 2.47 -17.13
C LEU A 291 22.77 3.47 -16.61
N ASP A 292 22.55 4.03 -15.43
CA ASP A 292 23.56 4.84 -14.74
C ASP A 292 24.17 4.05 -13.58
N ILE A 293 25.48 3.87 -13.57
CA ILE A 293 26.22 3.20 -12.49
C ILE A 293 27.26 4.12 -11.85
N SER A 294 27.29 5.39 -12.25
CA SER A 294 28.32 6.35 -11.85
C SER A 294 28.42 6.56 -10.33
N GLN A 295 27.32 6.29 -9.62
CA GLN A 295 27.19 6.44 -8.16
C GLN A 295 27.37 5.14 -7.38
N THR A 296 27.72 4.02 -8.04
CA THR A 296 28.04 2.76 -7.35
C THR A 296 29.37 2.85 -6.58
N ASN A 297 29.60 1.95 -5.63
CA ASN A 297 30.89 1.87 -4.95
C ASN A 297 31.96 1.26 -5.88
N SER A 298 31.65 0.12 -6.50
CA SER A 298 32.62 -0.73 -7.23
C SER A 298 32.29 -0.96 -8.71
N GLY A 299 31.36 -0.20 -9.29
CA GLY A 299 30.80 -0.51 -10.60
C GLY A 299 29.65 -1.50 -10.52
N ALA A 300 29.32 -2.13 -11.64
CA ALA A 300 28.18 -3.03 -11.75
C ALA A 300 28.48 -4.22 -12.66
N THR A 301 27.77 -5.30 -12.41
CA THR A 301 27.69 -6.46 -13.31
C THR A 301 26.27 -6.56 -13.84
N ILE A 302 26.11 -7.05 -15.07
CA ILE A 302 24.84 -7.45 -15.67
C ILE A 302 25.02 -8.79 -16.39
N ALA A 303 23.93 -9.54 -16.59
CA ALA A 303 23.99 -10.82 -17.29
C ALA A 303 24.16 -10.64 -18.79
N ALA A 304 23.38 -9.74 -19.40
CA ALA A 304 23.46 -9.44 -20.82
C ALA A 304 22.89 -8.06 -21.16
N VAL A 305 23.21 -7.59 -22.37
CA VAL A 305 22.55 -6.43 -22.99
C VAL A 305 21.77 -6.91 -24.21
N ILE A 306 20.48 -6.62 -24.27
CA ILE A 306 19.65 -6.83 -25.47
C ILE A 306 19.34 -5.46 -26.06
N ASN A 307 19.98 -5.10 -27.17
CA ASN A 307 19.71 -3.82 -27.82
C ASN A 307 18.29 -3.80 -28.42
N GLY A 308 17.40 -2.99 -27.85
CA GLY A 308 16.02 -2.84 -28.31
C GLY A 308 15.69 -1.52 -29.01
N GLY A 309 16.54 -0.48 -28.94
CA GLY A 309 16.20 0.81 -29.51
C GLY A 309 17.33 1.85 -29.57
N THR A 310 17.02 2.99 -30.19
CA THR A 310 17.88 4.17 -30.22
C THR A 310 17.97 4.81 -28.82
N ASN A 311 19.17 5.26 -28.42
CA ASN A 311 19.48 5.92 -27.13
C ASN A 311 19.68 5.04 -25.88
N ALA A 312 20.07 3.77 -26.03
CA ALA A 312 20.58 2.98 -24.91
C ALA A 312 22.01 3.43 -24.55
N PHE A 313 22.17 4.30 -23.54
CA PHE A 313 23.47 4.74 -23.05
C PHE A 313 23.72 4.22 -21.63
N VAL A 314 24.97 3.83 -21.36
CA VAL A 314 25.42 3.51 -20.00
C VAL A 314 26.29 4.65 -19.47
N SER A 315 25.85 5.28 -18.39
CA SER A 315 26.64 6.29 -17.67
C SER A 315 27.55 5.60 -16.65
N LEU A 316 28.84 5.54 -16.95
CA LEU A 316 29.83 4.85 -16.11
C LEU A 316 30.45 5.75 -15.03
N GLY A 317 30.62 7.05 -15.29
CA GLY A 317 31.50 7.88 -14.47
C GLY A 317 32.93 7.30 -14.45
N SER A 318 33.48 7.07 -13.25
CA SER A 318 34.78 6.40 -13.05
C SER A 318 34.69 4.88 -12.86
N LYS A 319 33.52 4.28 -13.15
CA LYS A 319 33.23 2.88 -12.82
C LYS A 319 33.38 1.94 -14.01
N THR A 320 33.43 0.65 -13.71
CA THR A 320 33.43 -0.43 -14.68
C THR A 320 32.07 -1.11 -14.72
N LEU A 321 31.57 -1.36 -15.94
CA LEU A 321 30.48 -2.29 -16.19
C LEU A 321 31.07 -3.62 -16.66
N THR A 322 30.71 -4.72 -15.99
CA THR A 322 31.05 -6.08 -16.38
C THR A 322 29.82 -6.77 -16.96
N ILE A 323 29.99 -7.47 -18.08
CA ILE A 323 28.94 -8.34 -18.65
C ILE A 323 29.36 -9.79 -18.38
N ALA A 324 28.59 -10.48 -17.55
CA ALA A 324 28.82 -11.87 -17.17
C ALA A 324 28.15 -12.81 -18.21
N ASN A 325 28.74 -12.88 -19.41
CA ASN A 325 28.34 -13.84 -20.44
C ASN A 325 28.76 -15.27 -20.09
#